data_AF-A0A957Q2B1-F1
#
_entry.id   AF-A0A957Q2B1-F1
#
_cell.length_a   1.000
_cell.length_b   1.000
_cell.length_c   1.000
_cell.angle_alpha   90.00
_cell.angle_beta   90.00
_cell.angle_gamma   90.00
#
_symmetry.space_group_name_H-M   'P 1'
#
loop_
_entity.id
_entity.type
_entity.pdbx_description
1 polymer ?
#
loop_
_entity_poly.entity_id
_entity_poly.type
_entity_poly.pdbx_seq_one_letter_code
_entity_poly.pdbx_strand_id
1 'polypeptide(L)'
;MTTLTSRERVRRAVRREPTDCVAAMPYMYDIAAATAGIPLKQFYTDPQAMVRAQLTLHALVGQDVIAIGADNFYIAEGFGCETTRSNDEVPSLVKPPLTSLADVYELEVPDPQSDGRMPVMLEGLRLARQAVGDDVALRSPGTGPFALASYLIGTQQWLMEVAMAEAGMEEGNEDAIHHALTLATEALIRFGKACWDAGADILHCGDSLASCNVISPRTFERYSFPYLQQIFRAWKAHGVTCSILHICGNSTNVLDLYAATGADLVEIDHAVDLRVAKARIGGKVGLVGNVDTVTELLQGTPETVRASAQRCIDQAGVGGGFLLGSGCIVPRYAPLANVRAMVEVAHSRPYPAG
;
A
#
# COMPACT_ATOMS: atom_id res chain seq x y z
N MET A 1 12.31 15.05 25.31
CA MET A 1 11.61 15.41 24.06
C MET A 1 10.13 15.48 24.37
N THR A 2 9.39 16.42 23.79
CA THR A 2 7.92 16.46 23.87
C THR A 2 7.36 15.23 23.17
N THR A 3 6.38 14.56 23.77
CA THR A 3 5.67 13.43 23.16
C THR A 3 4.94 13.91 21.91
N LEU A 4 5.17 13.25 20.78
CA LEU A 4 4.54 13.57 19.51
C LEU A 4 3.27 12.74 19.31
N THR A 5 2.32 13.25 18.53
CA THR A 5 1.21 12.42 18.06
C THR A 5 1.68 11.47 16.96
N SER A 6 0.93 10.40 16.71
CA SER A 6 1.25 9.44 15.65
C SER A 6 1.31 10.14 14.28
N ARG A 7 0.41 11.09 14.05
CA ARG A 7 0.37 11.93 12.84
C ARG A 7 1.60 12.82 12.68
N GLU A 8 2.09 13.41 13.76
CA GLU A 8 3.34 14.18 13.75
C GLU A 8 4.55 13.29 13.46
N ARG A 9 4.60 12.06 14.01
CA ARG A 9 5.69 11.12 13.72
C ARG A 9 5.77 10.77 12.24
N VAL A 10 4.63 10.46 11.61
CA VAL A 10 4.57 10.18 10.16
C VAL A 10 5.07 11.38 9.34
N ARG A 11 4.58 12.59 9.65
CA ARG A 11 4.99 13.82 8.92
C ARG A 11 6.49 14.10 9.03
N ARG A 12 7.09 13.84 10.20
CA ARG A 12 8.55 13.99 10.40
C ARG A 12 9.34 12.91 9.68
N ALA A 13 8.84 11.68 9.63
CA ALA A 13 9.49 10.61 8.90
C ALA A 13 9.61 10.89 7.40
N VAL A 14 8.60 11.51 6.77
CA VAL A 14 8.69 12.00 5.38
C VAL A 14 9.84 12.99 5.19
N ARG A 15 10.04 13.88 6.15
CA ARG A 15 11.13 14.88 6.15
C ARG A 15 12.47 14.29 6.58
N ARG A 16 12.51 13.00 6.92
CA ARG A 16 13.65 12.28 7.49
C ARG A 16 14.17 12.91 8.78
N GLU A 17 13.27 13.52 9.54
CA GLU A 17 13.57 14.07 10.86
C GLU A 17 13.36 12.97 11.93
N PRO A 18 14.21 12.90 12.97
CA PRO A 18 13.98 12.00 14.09
C PRO A 18 12.75 12.43 14.91
N THR A 19 12.09 11.45 15.51
CA THR A 19 10.89 11.60 16.35
C THR A 19 11.18 11.26 17.81
N ASP A 20 10.17 11.27 18.67
CA ASP A 20 10.27 10.82 20.07
C ASP A 20 10.47 9.30 20.17
N CYS A 21 9.84 8.51 19.30
CA CYS A 21 10.06 7.07 19.11
C CYS A 21 9.81 6.68 17.65
N VAL A 22 10.18 5.46 17.25
CA VAL A 22 9.93 4.99 15.88
C VAL A 22 8.43 4.80 15.70
N ALA A 23 7.85 5.37 14.64
CA ALA A 23 6.45 5.15 14.30
C ALA A 23 6.25 3.69 13.84
N ALA A 24 5.21 3.04 14.34
CA ALA A 24 4.78 1.71 13.93
C ALA A 24 3.65 1.80 12.90
N MET A 25 3.93 1.31 11.69
CA MET A 25 2.99 1.24 10.58
C MET A 25 2.97 -0.18 9.98
N PRO A 26 2.54 -1.21 10.74
CA PRO A 26 2.22 -2.49 10.13
C PRO A 26 1.05 -2.35 9.14
N TYR A 27 1.13 -3.05 8.02
CA TYR A 27 0.14 -2.95 6.96
C TYR A 27 -1.04 -3.91 7.23
N MET A 28 -2.15 -3.40 7.77
CA MET A 28 -3.22 -4.25 8.36
C MET A 28 -4.62 -3.94 7.79
N TYR A 29 -5.19 -4.90 7.06
CA TYR A 29 -6.59 -4.89 6.65
C TYR A 29 -7.37 -6.03 7.34
N ASP A 30 -7.26 -7.25 6.83
CA ASP A 30 -8.14 -8.37 7.18
C ASP A 30 -8.04 -8.81 8.64
N ILE A 31 -6.87 -8.64 9.26
CA ILE A 31 -6.66 -8.89 10.68
C ILE A 31 -7.56 -8.01 11.55
N ALA A 32 -7.91 -6.79 11.11
CA ALA A 32 -8.86 -5.93 11.81
C ALA A 32 -10.26 -6.53 11.82
N ALA A 33 -10.71 -7.05 10.68
CA ALA A 33 -11.99 -7.74 10.56
C ALA A 33 -12.03 -9.00 11.45
N ALA A 34 -10.98 -9.82 11.40
CA ALA A 34 -10.87 -11.02 12.24
C ALA A 34 -10.87 -10.68 13.73
N THR A 35 -10.12 -9.67 14.14
CA THR A 35 -10.03 -9.21 15.53
C THR A 35 -11.38 -8.72 16.07
N ALA A 36 -12.17 -8.04 15.23
CA ALA A 36 -13.49 -7.53 15.61
C ALA A 36 -14.62 -8.54 15.40
N GLY A 37 -14.34 -9.75 14.91
CA GLY A 37 -15.36 -10.75 14.57
C GLY A 37 -16.32 -10.30 13.45
N ILE A 38 -15.86 -9.43 12.56
CA ILE A 38 -16.65 -8.89 11.44
C ILE A 38 -16.41 -9.78 10.20
N PRO A 39 -17.47 -10.29 9.54
CA PRO A 39 -17.33 -11.03 8.29
C PRO A 39 -16.65 -10.19 7.19
N LEU A 40 -15.76 -10.80 6.41
CA LEU A 40 -14.97 -10.08 5.40
C LEU A 40 -15.85 -9.35 4.38
N LYS A 41 -16.93 -9.98 3.90
CA LYS A 41 -17.91 -9.33 3.04
C LYS A 41 -18.38 -7.99 3.62
N GLN A 42 -18.77 -7.96 4.90
CA GLN A 42 -19.23 -6.74 5.54
C GLN A 42 -18.09 -5.73 5.67
N PHE A 43 -16.90 -6.16 6.10
CA PHE A 43 -15.73 -5.29 6.21
C PHE A 43 -15.38 -4.58 4.89
N TYR A 44 -15.59 -5.23 3.74
CA TYR A 44 -15.27 -4.66 2.43
C TYR A 44 -16.37 -3.81 1.78
N THR A 45 -17.60 -3.86 2.29
CA THR A 45 -18.77 -3.19 1.67
C THR A 45 -19.46 -2.18 2.58
N ASP A 46 -19.23 -2.23 3.87
CA ASP A 46 -19.85 -1.33 4.86
C ASP A 46 -18.77 -0.47 5.54
N PRO A 47 -18.74 0.85 5.30
CA PRO A 47 -17.71 1.73 5.85
C PRO A 47 -17.75 1.79 7.38
N GLN A 48 -18.92 1.64 8.01
CA GLN A 48 -19.03 1.63 9.47
C GLN A 48 -18.41 0.36 10.06
N ALA A 49 -18.64 -0.78 9.42
CA ALA A 49 -18.02 -2.04 9.83
C ALA A 49 -16.50 -2.01 9.65
N MET A 50 -16.01 -1.45 8.53
CA MET A 50 -14.59 -1.26 8.28
C MET A 50 -13.92 -0.44 9.38
N VAL A 51 -14.46 0.74 9.66
CA VAL A 51 -13.91 1.66 10.67
C VAL A 51 -14.00 1.06 12.07
N ARG A 52 -15.12 0.39 12.41
CA ARG A 52 -15.25 -0.30 13.69
C ARG A 52 -14.15 -1.36 13.87
N ALA A 53 -13.91 -2.20 12.86
CA ALA A 53 -12.84 -3.20 12.91
C ALA A 53 -11.46 -2.55 13.14
N GLN A 54 -11.17 -1.51 12.38
CA GLN A 54 -9.88 -0.81 12.47
C GLN A 54 -9.67 -0.14 13.83
N LEU A 55 -10.71 0.49 14.39
CA LEU A 55 -10.64 1.08 15.73
C LEU A 55 -10.50 0.02 16.83
N THR A 56 -11.18 -1.12 16.70
CA THR A 56 -11.00 -2.26 17.62
C THR A 56 -9.56 -2.75 17.60
N LEU A 57 -8.98 -2.94 16.41
CA LEU A 57 -7.58 -3.34 16.28
C LEU A 57 -6.63 -2.29 16.88
N HIS A 58 -6.83 -1.02 16.55
CA HIS A 58 -6.02 0.08 17.07
C HIS A 58 -6.06 0.17 18.60
N ALA A 59 -7.23 0.00 19.23
CA ALA A 59 -7.34 0.00 20.68
C ALA A 59 -6.57 -1.14 21.36
N LEU A 60 -6.39 -2.27 20.68
CA LEU A 60 -5.67 -3.44 21.20
C LEU A 60 -4.17 -3.42 20.90
N VAL A 61 -3.77 -2.78 19.80
CA VAL A 61 -2.41 -2.82 19.25
C VAL A 61 -1.64 -1.51 19.43
N GLY A 62 -2.31 -0.37 19.30
CA GLY A 62 -1.72 0.96 19.49
C GLY A 62 -0.84 1.45 18.34
N GLN A 63 -0.96 0.89 17.12
CA GLN A 63 -0.17 1.31 15.96
C GLN A 63 -0.39 2.80 15.61
N ASP A 64 0.63 3.46 15.06
CA ASP A 64 0.59 4.90 14.74
C ASP A 64 -0.30 5.23 13.53
N VAL A 65 -0.53 4.25 12.66
CA VAL A 65 -1.25 4.43 11.40
C VAL A 65 -2.37 3.41 11.27
N ILE A 66 -3.59 3.89 11.03
CA ILE A 66 -4.72 3.06 10.68
C ILE A 66 -4.84 3.02 9.15
N ALA A 67 -4.86 1.81 8.57
CA ALA A 67 -5.06 1.63 7.14
C ALA A 67 -6.54 1.46 6.83
N ILE A 68 -7.13 2.43 6.14
CA ILE A 68 -8.49 2.32 5.63
C ILE A 68 -8.41 1.64 4.26
N GLY A 69 -9.21 0.60 4.05
CA GLY A 69 -9.17 -0.16 2.83
C GLY A 69 -9.73 -1.56 3.00
N ALA A 70 -9.77 -2.24 1.86
CA ALA A 70 -10.33 -3.56 1.71
C ALA A 70 -9.35 -4.42 0.89
N ASP A 71 -9.76 -4.73 -0.34
CA ASP A 71 -9.03 -5.48 -1.37
C ASP A 71 -8.47 -4.52 -2.45
N ASN A 72 -7.95 -5.03 -3.57
CA ASN A 72 -7.37 -4.21 -4.66
C ASN A 72 -8.34 -3.87 -5.81
N PHE A 73 -9.61 -4.28 -5.74
CA PHE A 73 -10.55 -4.23 -6.86
C PHE A 73 -11.55 -3.08 -6.80
N TYR A 74 -11.57 -2.26 -5.74
CA TYR A 74 -12.61 -1.24 -5.55
C TYR A 74 -12.62 -0.16 -6.66
N ILE A 75 -11.47 0.15 -7.27
CA ILE A 75 -11.39 1.00 -8.48
C ILE A 75 -11.75 0.19 -9.73
N ALA A 76 -11.27 -1.05 -9.82
CA ALA A 76 -11.48 -1.92 -10.98
C ALA A 76 -12.97 -2.24 -11.20
N GLU A 77 -13.75 -2.38 -10.13
CA GLU A 77 -15.21 -2.52 -10.19
C GLU A 77 -15.88 -1.28 -10.80
N GLY A 78 -15.27 -0.08 -10.67
CA GLY A 78 -15.74 1.13 -11.36
C GLY A 78 -15.55 1.07 -12.88
N PHE A 79 -14.57 0.30 -13.36
CA PHE A 79 -14.41 -0.04 -14.78
C PHE A 79 -15.31 -1.20 -15.23
N GLY A 80 -16.09 -1.81 -14.32
CA GLY A 80 -16.97 -2.94 -14.63
C GLY A 80 -16.39 -4.32 -14.31
N CYS A 81 -15.29 -4.43 -13.57
CA CYS A 81 -14.82 -5.73 -13.08
C CYS A 81 -15.84 -6.37 -12.12
N GLU A 82 -16.04 -7.68 -12.24
CA GLU A 82 -16.82 -8.47 -11.28
C GLU A 82 -15.89 -9.24 -10.34
N THR A 83 -16.19 -9.24 -9.04
CA THR A 83 -15.38 -9.90 -8.01
C THR A 83 -16.19 -10.81 -7.10
N THR A 84 -15.52 -11.79 -6.50
CA THR A 84 -16.12 -12.63 -5.46
C THR A 84 -16.37 -11.82 -4.18
N ARG A 85 -17.41 -12.21 -3.44
CA ARG A 85 -17.71 -11.67 -2.10
C ARG A 85 -18.06 -12.80 -1.15
N SER A 86 -17.13 -13.12 -0.25
CA SER A 86 -17.28 -14.19 0.75
C SER A 86 -17.14 -13.62 2.16
N ASN A 87 -17.69 -14.32 3.14
CA ASN A 87 -17.47 -13.99 4.55
C ASN A 87 -16.06 -14.35 5.02
N ASP A 88 -15.41 -15.30 4.32
CA ASP A 88 -14.21 -15.97 4.82
C ASP A 88 -13.02 -15.91 3.86
N GLU A 89 -13.21 -15.41 2.65
CA GLU A 89 -12.15 -15.31 1.63
C GLU A 89 -11.97 -13.86 1.18
N VAL A 90 -10.74 -13.53 0.80
CA VAL A 90 -10.43 -12.26 0.14
C VAL A 90 -11.05 -12.25 -1.27
N PRO A 91 -11.52 -11.10 -1.76
CA PRO A 91 -12.10 -10.99 -3.10
C PRO A 91 -11.11 -11.42 -4.17
N SER A 92 -11.62 -12.06 -5.20
CA SER A 92 -10.88 -12.46 -6.40
C SER A 92 -11.61 -11.97 -7.64
N LEU A 93 -10.86 -11.69 -8.71
CA LEU A 93 -11.44 -11.31 -10.00
C LEU A 93 -12.21 -12.49 -10.59
N VAL A 94 -13.49 -12.29 -10.91
CA VAL A 94 -14.36 -13.26 -11.58
C VAL A 94 -14.37 -13.00 -13.07
N LYS A 95 -14.62 -11.73 -13.43
CA LYS A 95 -14.76 -11.33 -14.83
C LYS A 95 -14.15 -9.94 -15.03
N PRO A 96 -13.16 -9.79 -15.92
CA PRO A 96 -12.69 -8.49 -16.36
C PRO A 96 -13.71 -7.82 -17.30
N PRO A 97 -13.72 -6.47 -17.42
CA PRO A 97 -14.60 -5.76 -18.33
C PRO A 97 -14.24 -6.02 -19.81
N LEU A 98 -12.97 -6.32 -20.10
CA LEU A 98 -12.49 -6.59 -21.44
C LEU A 98 -12.22 -8.08 -21.66
N THR A 99 -12.58 -8.58 -22.84
CA THR A 99 -12.14 -9.87 -23.36
C THR A 99 -10.94 -9.75 -24.29
N SER A 100 -10.75 -8.56 -24.89
CA SER A 100 -9.63 -8.22 -25.78
C SER A 100 -9.04 -6.87 -25.38
N LEU A 101 -7.71 -6.74 -25.45
CA LEU A 101 -7.06 -5.49 -25.08
C LEU A 101 -7.34 -4.39 -26.10
N ALA A 102 -7.71 -4.75 -27.34
CA ALA A 102 -8.10 -3.80 -28.37
C ALA A 102 -9.30 -2.94 -27.97
N ASP A 103 -10.17 -3.44 -27.09
CA ASP A 103 -11.40 -2.75 -26.66
C ASP A 103 -11.12 -1.75 -25.52
N VAL A 104 -9.87 -1.61 -25.07
CA VAL A 104 -9.48 -0.70 -23.98
C VAL A 104 -9.80 0.76 -24.27
N TYR A 105 -9.84 1.15 -25.55
CA TYR A 105 -10.14 2.51 -25.99
C TYR A 105 -11.62 2.90 -25.78
N GLU A 106 -12.49 1.93 -25.49
CA GLU A 106 -13.90 2.16 -25.17
C GLU A 106 -14.14 2.42 -23.68
N LEU A 107 -13.13 2.20 -22.83
CA LEU A 107 -13.26 2.41 -21.39
C LEU A 107 -13.14 3.88 -21.02
N GLU A 108 -13.97 4.29 -20.06
CA GLU A 108 -13.89 5.60 -19.43
C GLU A 108 -13.34 5.49 -18.02
N VAL A 109 -12.67 6.54 -17.56
CA VAL A 109 -12.13 6.59 -16.20
C VAL A 109 -13.29 6.79 -15.20
N PRO A 110 -13.46 5.89 -14.22
CA PRO A 110 -14.57 5.95 -13.27
C PRO A 110 -14.46 7.17 -12.34
N ASP A 111 -15.61 7.66 -11.87
CA ASP A 111 -15.72 8.72 -10.87
C ASP A 111 -15.56 8.14 -9.45
N PRO A 112 -14.55 8.58 -8.67
CA PRO A 112 -14.35 8.10 -7.31
C PRO A 112 -15.51 8.37 -6.35
N GLN A 113 -16.41 9.32 -6.66
CA GLN A 113 -17.56 9.66 -5.83
C GLN A 113 -18.78 8.77 -6.06
N SER A 114 -18.87 8.05 -7.19
CA SER A 114 -20.06 7.24 -7.54
C SER A 114 -19.77 5.78 -7.90
N ASP A 115 -18.60 5.47 -8.45
CA ASP A 115 -18.40 4.22 -9.17
C ASP A 115 -17.67 3.15 -8.35
N GLY A 116 -18.00 1.88 -8.63
CA GLY A 116 -17.44 0.73 -7.95
C GLY A 116 -17.65 0.78 -6.43
N ARG A 117 -16.59 0.51 -5.66
CA ARG A 117 -16.58 0.65 -4.19
C ARG A 117 -15.73 1.80 -3.70
N MET A 118 -15.29 2.70 -4.58
CA MET A 118 -14.55 3.91 -4.18
C MET A 118 -15.32 4.75 -3.15
N PRO A 119 -16.66 4.95 -3.26
CA PRO A 119 -17.41 5.72 -2.26
C PRO A 119 -17.37 5.10 -0.85
N VAL A 120 -17.34 3.76 -0.76
CA VAL A 120 -17.21 3.04 0.53
C VAL A 120 -15.87 3.37 1.18
N MET A 121 -14.78 3.41 0.40
CA MET A 121 -13.45 3.75 0.90
C MET A 121 -13.36 5.20 1.36
N LEU A 122 -13.91 6.13 0.57
CA LEU A 122 -13.94 7.55 0.91
C LEU A 122 -14.75 7.80 2.19
N GLU A 123 -15.89 7.14 2.35
CA GLU A 123 -16.68 7.25 3.57
C GLU A 123 -15.99 6.63 4.78
N GLY A 124 -15.31 5.48 4.59
CA GLY A 124 -14.46 4.89 5.63
C GLY A 124 -13.38 5.86 6.12
N LEU A 125 -12.73 6.60 5.21
CA LEU A 125 -11.73 7.61 5.57
C LEU A 125 -12.33 8.75 6.39
N ARG A 126 -13.49 9.29 5.97
CA ARG A 126 -14.18 10.38 6.69
C ARG A 126 -14.58 9.95 8.11
N LEU A 127 -15.18 8.77 8.23
CA LEU A 127 -15.59 8.20 9.52
C LEU A 127 -14.39 7.94 10.43
N ALA A 128 -13.30 7.38 9.88
CA ALA A 128 -12.07 7.17 10.65
C ALA A 128 -11.46 8.49 11.12
N ARG A 129 -11.40 9.52 10.26
CA ARG A 129 -10.88 10.84 10.61
C ARG A 129 -11.70 11.48 11.72
N GLN A 130 -13.02 11.41 11.62
CA GLN A 130 -13.93 11.89 12.67
C GLN A 130 -13.67 11.20 14.01
N ALA A 131 -13.41 9.90 14.00
CA ALA A 131 -13.21 9.13 15.22
C ALA A 131 -11.86 9.39 15.91
N VAL A 132 -10.79 9.63 15.13
CA VAL A 132 -9.41 9.69 15.67
C VAL A 132 -8.80 11.11 15.71
N GLY A 133 -9.59 12.15 15.47
CA GLY A 133 -9.22 13.54 15.78
C GLY A 133 -8.11 14.06 14.87
N ASP A 134 -6.98 14.50 15.43
CA ASP A 134 -5.74 14.79 14.67
C ASP A 134 -4.55 13.95 15.18
N ASP A 135 -4.80 13.00 16.10
CA ASP A 135 -3.76 12.29 16.85
C ASP A 135 -3.20 11.09 16.07
N VAL A 136 -4.09 10.34 15.42
CA VAL A 136 -3.72 9.12 14.66
C VAL A 136 -3.66 9.43 13.16
N ALA A 137 -2.66 8.86 12.49
CA ALA A 137 -2.49 8.99 11.05
C ALA A 137 -3.37 7.98 10.29
N LEU A 138 -3.91 8.40 9.14
CA LEU A 138 -4.70 7.53 8.27
C LEU A 138 -3.98 7.24 6.96
N ARG A 139 -3.86 5.96 6.62
CA ARG A 139 -3.39 5.50 5.30
C ARG A 139 -4.59 5.20 4.41
N SER A 140 -4.61 5.78 3.22
CA SER A 140 -5.65 5.50 2.22
C SER A 140 -5.54 4.06 1.71
N PRO A 141 -6.62 3.51 1.13
CA PRO A 141 -6.46 2.35 0.28
C PRO A 141 -5.66 2.74 -0.96
N GLY A 142 -4.98 1.76 -1.56
CA GLY A 142 -4.22 1.96 -2.77
C GLY A 142 -4.10 0.69 -3.60
N THR A 143 -3.94 0.87 -4.90
CA THR A 143 -3.45 -0.12 -5.87
C THR A 143 -2.41 0.58 -6.74
N GLY A 144 -1.82 -0.11 -7.71
CA GLY A 144 -0.84 0.45 -8.63
C GLY A 144 -1.32 0.42 -10.07
N PRO A 145 -0.73 1.24 -10.95
CA PRO A 145 -1.20 1.36 -12.34
C PRO A 145 -1.06 0.04 -13.09
N PHE A 146 0.02 -0.72 -12.89
CA PHE A 146 0.24 -1.97 -13.60
C PHE A 146 -0.72 -3.06 -13.11
N ALA A 147 -0.92 -3.19 -11.80
CA ALA A 147 -1.89 -4.10 -11.21
C ALA A 147 -3.34 -3.75 -11.61
N LEU A 148 -3.73 -2.47 -11.57
CA LEU A 148 -5.07 -2.05 -11.96
C LEU A 148 -5.34 -2.30 -13.45
N ALA A 149 -4.38 -1.98 -14.33
CA ALA A 149 -4.48 -2.28 -15.75
C ALA A 149 -4.67 -3.78 -16.02
N SER A 150 -4.00 -4.64 -15.25
CA SER A 150 -4.16 -6.08 -15.42
C SER A 150 -5.57 -6.58 -15.11
N TYR A 151 -6.30 -5.89 -14.23
CA TYR A 151 -7.67 -6.29 -13.88
C TYR A 151 -8.67 -6.01 -15.00
N LEU A 152 -8.35 -5.09 -15.92
CA LEU A 152 -9.22 -4.71 -17.03
C LEU A 152 -9.42 -5.85 -18.05
N ILE A 153 -8.43 -6.75 -18.19
CA ILE A 153 -8.46 -7.89 -19.12
C ILE A 153 -8.16 -9.24 -18.45
N GLY A 154 -7.84 -9.21 -17.15
CA GLY A 154 -7.40 -10.38 -16.39
C GLY A 154 -5.88 -10.54 -16.40
N THR A 155 -5.34 -10.88 -15.23
CA THR A 155 -3.88 -10.88 -14.95
C THR A 155 -3.06 -11.73 -15.91
N GLN A 156 -3.52 -12.94 -16.23
CA GLN A 156 -2.79 -13.82 -17.14
C GLN A 156 -2.72 -13.21 -18.54
N GLN A 157 -3.85 -12.76 -19.09
CA GLN A 157 -3.89 -12.17 -20.42
C GLN A 157 -3.04 -10.90 -20.46
N TRP A 158 -3.14 -10.03 -19.45
CA TRP A 158 -2.30 -8.83 -19.33
C TRP A 158 -0.80 -9.14 -19.43
N LEU A 159 -0.31 -10.11 -18.67
CA LEU A 159 1.10 -10.50 -18.71
C LEU A 159 1.50 -11.09 -20.08
N MET A 160 0.60 -11.81 -20.74
CA MET A 160 0.82 -12.29 -22.10
C MET A 160 0.91 -11.13 -23.11
N GLU A 161 0.00 -10.15 -23.05
CA GLU A 161 0.03 -8.96 -23.91
C GLU A 161 1.36 -8.20 -23.77
N VAL A 162 1.79 -7.98 -22.52
CA VAL A 162 3.08 -7.33 -22.23
C VAL A 162 4.25 -8.14 -22.80
N ALA A 163 4.25 -9.46 -22.63
CA ALA A 163 5.31 -10.32 -23.14
C ALA A 163 5.36 -10.34 -24.68
N MET A 164 4.22 -10.41 -25.36
CA MET A 164 4.12 -10.38 -26.82
C MET A 164 4.62 -9.04 -27.38
N ALA A 165 4.22 -7.92 -26.76
CA ALA A 165 4.70 -6.59 -27.13
C ALA A 165 6.22 -6.43 -26.93
N GLU A 166 6.78 -6.91 -25.80
CA GLU A 166 8.23 -6.86 -25.56
C GLU A 166 9.03 -7.75 -26.54
N ALA A 167 8.43 -8.86 -27.00
CA ALA A 167 9.01 -9.74 -28.00
C ALA A 167 8.87 -9.21 -29.44
N GLY A 168 8.10 -8.13 -29.67
CA GLY A 168 7.85 -7.58 -31.00
C GLY A 168 6.97 -8.49 -31.87
N MET A 169 6.08 -9.27 -31.25
CA MET A 169 5.11 -10.09 -31.97
C MET A 169 4.00 -9.21 -32.58
N GLU A 170 3.48 -9.60 -33.74
CA GLU A 170 2.44 -8.83 -34.46
C GLU A 170 1.15 -8.71 -33.65
N GLU A 171 0.87 -9.71 -32.82
CA GLU A 171 -0.28 -9.75 -31.91
C GLU A 171 -0.11 -8.84 -30.69
N GLY A 172 1.11 -8.40 -30.38
CA GLY A 172 1.40 -7.52 -29.24
C GLY A 172 0.99 -6.08 -29.51
N ASN A 173 0.06 -5.54 -28.71
CA ASN A 173 -0.43 -4.17 -28.88
C ASN A 173 0.13 -3.22 -27.82
N GLU A 174 1.33 -2.70 -28.05
CA GLU A 174 2.02 -1.80 -27.11
C GLU A 174 1.24 -0.50 -26.85
N ASP A 175 0.59 0.05 -27.87
CA ASP A 175 -0.24 1.27 -27.73
C ASP A 175 -1.43 1.00 -26.79
N ALA A 176 -2.09 -0.14 -26.93
CA ALA A 176 -3.20 -0.50 -26.07
C ALA A 176 -2.75 -0.78 -24.62
N ILE A 177 -1.57 -1.37 -24.42
CA ILE A 177 -0.95 -1.52 -23.08
C ILE A 177 -0.75 -0.14 -22.44
N HIS A 178 -0.14 0.80 -23.17
CA HIS A 178 0.08 2.15 -22.68
C HIS A 178 -1.22 2.92 -22.45
N HIS A 179 -2.27 2.65 -23.23
CA HIS A 179 -3.59 3.22 -23.02
C HIS A 179 -4.24 2.69 -21.73
N ALA A 180 -4.20 1.38 -21.49
CA ALA A 180 -4.67 0.75 -20.24
C ALA A 180 -3.97 1.34 -19.01
N LEU A 181 -2.65 1.48 -19.08
CA LEU A 181 -1.85 2.09 -18.01
C LEU A 181 -2.19 3.56 -17.79
N THR A 182 -2.53 4.29 -18.85
CA THR A 182 -2.98 5.69 -18.77
C THR A 182 -4.33 5.81 -18.08
N LEU A 183 -5.30 4.95 -18.42
CA LEU A 183 -6.61 4.88 -17.76
C LEU A 183 -6.47 4.55 -16.27
N ALA A 184 -5.68 3.51 -15.95
CA ALA A 184 -5.39 3.11 -14.58
C ALA A 184 -4.73 4.25 -13.78
N THR A 185 -3.77 4.95 -14.40
CA THR A 185 -3.07 6.10 -13.81
C THR A 185 -4.02 7.24 -13.50
N GLU A 186 -4.88 7.62 -14.45
CA GLU A 186 -5.84 8.71 -14.24
C GLU A 186 -6.87 8.35 -13.16
N ALA A 187 -7.36 7.10 -13.13
CA ALA A 187 -8.24 6.62 -12.07
C ALA A 187 -7.58 6.71 -10.69
N LEU A 188 -6.32 6.27 -10.56
CA LEU A 188 -5.53 6.36 -9.33
C LEU A 188 -5.27 7.80 -8.90
N ILE A 189 -5.02 8.71 -9.85
CA ILE A 189 -4.84 10.14 -9.56
C ILE A 189 -6.14 10.72 -8.99
N ARG A 190 -7.28 10.49 -9.65
CA ARG A 190 -8.59 10.99 -9.19
C ARG A 190 -8.96 10.43 -7.82
N PHE A 191 -8.84 9.12 -7.64
CA PHE A 191 -9.16 8.48 -6.39
C PHE A 191 -8.23 8.92 -5.25
N GLY A 192 -6.91 8.99 -5.49
CA GLY A 192 -5.96 9.44 -4.48
C GLY A 192 -6.21 10.88 -4.02
N LYS A 193 -6.55 11.80 -4.94
CA LYS A 193 -6.98 13.16 -4.59
C LYS A 193 -8.23 13.15 -3.72
N ALA A 194 -9.24 12.36 -4.09
CA ALA A 194 -10.46 12.22 -3.30
C ALA A 194 -10.19 11.63 -1.90
N CYS A 195 -9.27 10.67 -1.76
CA CYS A 195 -8.83 10.13 -0.47
C CYS A 195 -8.14 11.19 0.39
N TRP A 196 -7.27 12.02 -0.20
CA TRP A 196 -6.61 13.11 0.50
C TRP A 196 -7.64 14.11 1.04
N ASP A 197 -8.57 14.53 0.19
CA ASP A 197 -9.64 15.45 0.54
C ASP A 197 -10.61 14.86 1.58
N ALA A 198 -10.74 13.52 1.63
CA ALA A 198 -11.52 12.79 2.64
C ALA A 198 -10.82 12.65 4.01
N GLY A 199 -9.56 13.08 4.12
CA GLY A 199 -8.82 13.12 5.39
C GLY A 199 -7.72 12.09 5.55
N ALA A 200 -7.28 11.43 4.46
CA ALA A 200 -6.08 10.60 4.50
C ALA A 200 -4.83 11.44 4.81
N ASP A 201 -3.90 10.86 5.56
CA ASP A 201 -2.58 11.44 5.85
C ASP A 201 -1.47 10.84 4.99
N ILE A 202 -1.69 9.63 4.46
CA ILE A 202 -0.76 8.91 3.59
C ILE A 202 -1.55 8.38 2.40
N LEU A 203 -1.19 8.80 1.18
CA LEU A 203 -1.72 8.19 -0.04
C LEU A 203 -0.93 6.96 -0.44
N HIS A 204 -1.61 5.82 -0.51
CA HIS A 204 -1.02 4.53 -0.87
C HIS A 204 -1.05 4.30 -2.38
N CYS A 205 0.10 3.93 -2.97
CA CYS A 205 0.20 3.29 -4.28
C CYS A 205 0.84 1.90 -4.15
N GLY A 206 0.09 0.85 -4.47
CA GLY A 206 0.42 -0.55 -4.16
C GLY A 206 0.41 -1.42 -5.41
N ASP A 207 1.54 -1.57 -6.09
CA ASP A 207 1.61 -2.15 -7.45
C ASP A 207 2.10 -3.60 -7.46
N SER A 208 1.30 -4.52 -6.92
CA SER A 208 1.72 -5.90 -6.65
C SER A 208 2.22 -6.67 -7.88
N LEU A 209 1.63 -6.44 -9.06
CA LEU A 209 2.05 -7.09 -10.31
C LEU A 209 3.26 -6.45 -10.97
N ALA A 210 3.64 -5.24 -10.56
CA ALA A 210 4.88 -4.62 -10.97
C ALA A 210 6.11 -5.19 -10.23
N SER A 211 5.91 -6.17 -9.34
CA SER A 211 6.97 -6.86 -8.62
C SER A 211 8.01 -7.47 -9.56
N CYS A 212 9.29 -7.32 -9.21
CA CYS A 212 10.39 -7.99 -9.90
C CYS A 212 10.39 -9.52 -9.77
N ASN A 213 9.49 -10.08 -8.94
CA ASN A 213 9.23 -11.52 -8.91
C ASN A 213 8.24 -11.96 -10.01
N VAL A 214 7.52 -11.02 -10.63
CA VAL A 214 6.52 -11.27 -11.68
C VAL A 214 7.03 -10.78 -13.04
N ILE A 215 7.60 -9.58 -13.08
CA ILE A 215 8.10 -8.94 -14.31
C ILE A 215 9.60 -8.61 -14.19
N SER A 216 10.27 -8.41 -15.32
CA SER A 216 11.69 -8.04 -15.29
C SER A 216 11.89 -6.57 -14.83
N PRO A 217 13.08 -6.20 -14.32
CA PRO A 217 13.42 -4.80 -14.05
C PRO A 217 13.22 -3.87 -15.26
N ARG A 218 13.50 -4.37 -16.48
CA ARG A 218 13.30 -3.62 -17.72
C ARG A 218 11.81 -3.40 -18.01
N THR A 219 10.99 -4.42 -17.79
CA THR A 219 9.52 -4.33 -17.92
C THR A 219 8.95 -3.34 -16.90
N PHE A 220 9.44 -3.37 -15.65
CA PHE A 220 9.07 -2.38 -14.62
C PHE A 220 9.40 -0.95 -15.05
N GLU A 221 10.64 -0.72 -15.51
CA GLU A 221 11.11 0.58 -15.97
C GLU A 221 10.29 1.11 -17.16
N ARG A 222 9.84 0.23 -18.05
CA ARG A 222 9.06 0.59 -19.24
C ARG A 222 7.58 0.83 -18.94
N TYR A 223 6.94 -0.04 -18.15
CA TYR A 223 5.47 -0.10 -18.05
C TYR A 223 4.89 0.26 -16.68
N SER A 224 5.68 0.34 -15.61
CA SER A 224 5.17 0.77 -14.29
C SER A 224 5.80 2.09 -13.85
N PHE A 225 7.12 2.21 -13.90
CA PHE A 225 7.87 3.36 -13.40
C PHE A 225 7.39 4.74 -13.93
N PRO A 226 7.17 4.95 -15.23
CA PRO A 226 6.76 6.27 -15.75
C PRO A 226 5.36 6.67 -15.26
N TYR A 227 4.49 5.70 -15.03
CA TYR A 227 3.13 5.91 -14.55
C TYR A 227 3.09 6.18 -13.06
N LEU A 228 3.90 5.48 -12.27
CA LEU A 228 4.14 5.82 -10.86
C LEU A 228 4.63 7.27 -10.72
N GLN A 229 5.57 7.70 -11.56
CA GLN A 229 6.04 9.10 -11.57
C GLN A 229 4.94 10.11 -11.89
N GLN A 230 4.00 9.77 -12.77
CA GLN A 230 2.86 10.64 -13.07
C GLN A 230 1.92 10.75 -11.86
N ILE A 231 1.61 9.62 -11.23
CA ILE A 231 0.72 9.55 -10.05
C ILE A 231 1.28 10.41 -8.91
N PHE A 232 2.51 10.15 -8.46
CA PHE A 232 3.09 10.87 -7.32
C PHE A 232 3.27 12.36 -7.60
N ARG A 233 3.63 12.73 -8.84
CA ARG A 233 3.71 14.14 -9.25
C ARG A 233 2.35 14.82 -9.20
N ALA A 234 1.30 14.18 -9.70
CA ALA A 234 -0.05 14.72 -9.69
C ALA A 234 -0.61 14.87 -8.27
N TRP A 235 -0.36 13.89 -7.40
CA TRP A 235 -0.71 13.97 -5.98
C TRP A 235 0.04 15.11 -5.27
N LYS A 236 1.34 15.24 -5.50
CA LYS A 236 2.13 16.36 -4.95
C LYS A 236 1.61 17.71 -5.43
N ALA A 237 1.25 17.84 -6.71
CA ALA A 237 0.65 19.06 -7.25
C ALA A 237 -0.73 19.38 -6.64
N HIS A 238 -1.46 18.37 -6.14
CA HIS A 238 -2.71 18.54 -5.40
C HIS A 238 -2.50 18.95 -3.93
N GLY A 239 -1.26 18.98 -3.44
CA GLY A 239 -0.94 19.32 -2.05
C GLY A 239 -0.81 18.12 -1.12
N VAL A 240 -0.74 16.89 -1.66
CA VAL A 240 -0.43 15.68 -0.88
C VAL A 240 0.98 15.80 -0.32
N THR A 241 1.11 15.68 1.01
CA THR A 241 2.39 15.83 1.71
C THR A 241 3.05 14.51 2.11
N CYS A 242 2.36 13.40 1.93
CA CYS A 242 2.89 12.07 2.21
C CYS A 242 2.24 11.04 1.31
N SER A 243 3.06 10.42 0.48
CA SER A 243 2.70 9.32 -0.41
C SER A 243 3.62 8.13 -0.15
N ILE A 244 3.09 6.92 -0.30
CA ILE A 244 3.83 5.68 -0.09
C ILE A 244 3.73 4.75 -1.29
N LEU A 245 4.89 4.24 -1.73
CA LEU A 245 4.98 3.16 -2.70
C LEU A 245 5.17 1.83 -1.98
N HIS A 246 4.36 0.83 -2.33
CA HIS A 246 4.55 -0.56 -1.92
C HIS A 246 4.49 -1.49 -3.13
N ILE A 247 5.50 -2.33 -3.28
CA ILE A 247 5.53 -3.40 -4.28
C ILE A 247 6.21 -4.60 -3.63
N CYS A 248 5.47 -5.70 -3.50
CA CYS A 248 5.95 -6.92 -2.85
C CYS A 248 7.16 -7.54 -3.57
N GLY A 249 7.88 -8.42 -2.88
CA GLY A 249 8.98 -9.20 -3.44
C GLY A 249 10.31 -8.46 -3.46
N ASN A 250 11.30 -9.07 -4.13
CA ASN A 250 12.68 -8.58 -4.05
C ASN A 250 12.93 -7.42 -5.03
N SER A 251 12.86 -6.19 -4.52
CA SER A 251 13.10 -4.97 -5.29
C SER A 251 14.56 -4.51 -5.32
N THR A 252 15.52 -5.30 -4.82
CA THR A 252 16.94 -4.90 -4.67
C THR A 252 17.53 -4.28 -5.95
N ASN A 253 17.16 -4.82 -7.11
CA ASN A 253 17.69 -4.38 -8.42
C ASN A 253 17.06 -3.07 -8.93
N VAL A 254 15.94 -2.62 -8.36
CA VAL A 254 15.17 -1.46 -8.82
C VAL A 254 14.97 -0.40 -7.74
N LEU A 255 15.64 -0.52 -6.58
CA LEU A 255 15.52 0.43 -5.47
C LEU A 255 15.72 1.89 -5.91
N ASP A 256 16.72 2.17 -6.75
CA ASP A 256 16.96 3.54 -7.25
C ASP A 256 15.79 4.07 -8.10
N LEU A 257 15.12 3.20 -8.86
CA LEU A 257 13.90 3.57 -9.57
C LEU A 257 12.76 3.82 -8.59
N TYR A 258 12.60 3.02 -7.54
CA TYR A 258 11.57 3.25 -6.50
C TYR A 258 11.74 4.64 -5.89
N ALA A 259 12.96 5.02 -5.50
CA ALA A 259 13.24 6.36 -4.99
C ALA A 259 13.03 7.48 -6.03
N ALA A 260 13.23 7.18 -7.32
CA ALA A 260 13.02 8.12 -8.41
C ALA A 260 11.55 8.26 -8.84
N THR A 261 10.62 7.45 -8.31
CA THR A 261 9.19 7.59 -8.59
C THR A 261 8.62 8.93 -8.09
N GLY A 262 9.25 9.52 -7.07
CA GLY A 262 8.76 10.71 -6.39
C GLY A 262 7.86 10.44 -5.20
N ALA A 263 7.70 9.16 -4.80
CA ALA A 263 7.08 8.80 -3.53
C ALA A 263 7.87 9.37 -2.34
N ASP A 264 7.17 9.75 -1.27
CA ASP A 264 7.80 10.24 -0.04
C ASP A 264 8.34 9.10 0.83
N LEU A 265 7.59 7.99 0.87
CA LEU A 265 7.90 6.76 1.58
C LEU A 265 7.96 5.57 0.61
N VAL A 266 8.87 4.65 0.88
CA VAL A 266 8.94 3.35 0.19
C VAL A 266 8.83 2.23 1.23
N GLU A 267 7.79 1.40 1.09
CA GLU A 267 7.56 0.21 1.90
C GLU A 267 8.31 -0.98 1.32
N ILE A 268 9.32 -1.43 2.05
CA ILE A 268 10.27 -2.46 1.63
C ILE A 268 9.77 -3.83 2.10
N ASP A 269 9.73 -4.80 1.19
CA ASP A 269 9.40 -6.19 1.51
C ASP A 269 10.52 -6.87 2.32
N HIS A 270 10.18 -7.86 3.15
CA HIS A 270 11.13 -8.67 3.92
C HIS A 270 12.15 -9.40 3.02
N ALA A 271 11.83 -9.62 1.74
CA ALA A 271 12.74 -10.22 0.76
C ALA A 271 13.97 -9.35 0.42
N VAL A 272 14.00 -8.08 0.85
CA VAL A 272 15.11 -7.14 0.64
C VAL A 272 15.87 -6.94 1.95
N ASP A 273 17.21 -7.01 1.92
CA ASP A 273 18.02 -6.60 3.09
C ASP A 273 17.82 -5.10 3.34
N LEU A 274 17.24 -4.76 4.48
CA LEU A 274 16.88 -3.39 4.83
C LEU A 274 18.11 -2.48 4.92
N ARG A 275 19.31 -3.00 5.24
CA ARG A 275 20.55 -2.22 5.21
C ARG A 275 20.91 -1.81 3.79
N VAL A 276 20.69 -2.69 2.81
CA VAL A 276 20.91 -2.38 1.40
C VAL A 276 19.94 -1.29 0.94
N ALA A 277 18.66 -1.39 1.33
CA ALA A 277 17.68 -0.33 1.05
C ALA A 277 18.07 1.00 1.70
N LYS A 278 18.41 1.00 3.00
CA LYS A 278 18.85 2.20 3.72
C LYS A 278 20.06 2.85 3.06
N ALA A 279 21.09 2.06 2.73
CA ALA A 279 22.31 2.55 2.10
C ALA A 279 22.08 3.15 0.70
N ARG A 280 21.20 2.54 -0.11
CA ARG A 280 20.95 2.97 -1.49
C ARG A 280 20.00 4.17 -1.59
N ILE A 281 18.90 4.15 -0.83
CA ILE A 281 17.80 5.09 -1.03
C ILE A 281 17.33 5.82 0.23
N GLY A 282 17.80 5.44 1.42
CA GLY A 282 17.36 6.05 2.68
C GLY A 282 17.72 7.54 2.86
N GLY A 283 18.63 8.07 2.03
CA GLY A 283 18.91 9.51 1.96
C GLY A 283 17.97 10.30 1.03
N LYS A 284 17.16 9.61 0.22
CA LYS A 284 16.29 10.20 -0.81
C LYS A 284 14.82 10.15 -0.41
N VAL A 285 14.39 9.06 0.23
CA VAL A 285 13.00 8.77 0.65
C VAL A 285 12.96 8.25 2.08
N GLY A 286 11.80 8.32 2.73
CA GLY A 286 11.57 7.57 3.95
C GLY A 286 11.38 6.07 3.67
N LEU A 287 11.74 5.23 4.62
CA LEU A 287 11.63 3.78 4.52
C LEU A 287 10.64 3.24 5.53
N VAL A 288 9.84 2.27 5.08
CA VAL A 288 8.90 1.52 5.93
C VAL A 288 9.24 0.05 5.81
N GLY A 289 9.28 -0.66 6.92
CA GLY A 289 9.42 -2.11 6.91
C GLY A 289 10.36 -2.64 7.98
N ASN A 290 10.85 -3.87 7.85
CA ASN A 290 10.31 -4.88 6.94
C ASN A 290 10.14 -6.23 7.63
N VAL A 291 9.51 -6.23 8.80
CA VAL A 291 9.24 -7.46 9.57
C VAL A 291 8.48 -8.46 8.70
N ASP A 292 8.99 -9.69 8.61
CA ASP A 292 8.41 -10.77 7.81
C ASP A 292 6.99 -11.11 8.28
N THR A 293 6.07 -11.12 7.33
CA THR A 293 4.64 -11.33 7.58
C THR A 293 4.29 -12.78 7.89
N VAL A 294 5.05 -13.74 7.36
CA VAL A 294 4.77 -15.17 7.49
C VAL A 294 5.60 -15.77 8.62
N THR A 295 6.93 -15.69 8.53
CA THR A 295 7.81 -16.41 9.45
C THR A 295 7.81 -15.80 10.84
N GLU A 296 7.65 -14.47 10.94
CA GLU A 296 7.65 -13.75 12.21
C GLU A 296 6.22 -13.45 12.67
N LEU A 297 5.42 -12.70 11.89
CA LEU A 297 4.11 -12.24 12.37
C LEU A 297 3.07 -13.36 12.48
N LEU A 298 2.99 -14.26 11.49
CA LEU A 298 2.00 -15.34 11.50
C LEU A 298 2.46 -16.58 12.29
N GLN A 299 3.68 -17.06 12.02
CA GLN A 299 4.18 -18.34 12.55
C GLN A 299 5.11 -18.19 13.75
N GLY A 300 5.63 -16.99 13.99
CA GLY A 300 6.59 -16.72 15.05
C GLY A 300 5.93 -16.53 16.42
N THR A 301 6.75 -16.06 17.37
CA THR A 301 6.31 -15.73 18.73
C THR A 301 6.53 -14.24 19.01
N PRO A 302 5.95 -13.69 20.09
CA PRO A 302 6.23 -12.32 20.48
C PRO A 302 7.73 -12.04 20.59
N GLU A 303 8.53 -12.98 21.09
CA GLU A 303 9.97 -12.84 21.25
C GLU A 303 10.71 -12.74 19.91
N THR A 304 10.37 -13.59 18.92
CA THR A 304 11.02 -13.54 17.61
C THR A 304 10.64 -12.26 16.87
N VAL A 305 9.38 -11.84 16.98
CA VAL A 305 8.90 -10.57 16.43
C VAL A 305 9.59 -9.37 17.07
N ARG A 306 9.78 -9.35 18.40
CA ARG A 306 10.52 -8.26 19.05
C ARG A 306 11.96 -8.20 18.54
N ALA A 307 12.61 -9.35 18.40
CA ALA A 307 13.96 -9.42 17.87
C ALA A 307 14.00 -8.92 16.42
N SER A 308 13.03 -9.28 15.58
CA SER A 308 12.93 -8.84 14.19
C SER A 308 12.68 -7.33 14.07
N ALA A 309 11.74 -6.80 14.86
CA ALA A 309 11.46 -5.38 14.96
C ALA A 309 12.70 -4.58 15.39
N GLN A 310 13.42 -5.06 16.40
CA GLN A 310 14.65 -4.42 16.87
C GLN A 310 15.73 -4.41 15.78
N ARG A 311 15.92 -5.54 15.07
CA ARG A 311 16.84 -5.61 13.94
C ARG A 311 16.49 -4.58 12.85
N CYS A 312 15.22 -4.41 12.51
CA CYS A 312 14.81 -3.42 11.52
C CYS A 312 15.16 -1.99 11.95
N ILE A 313 14.89 -1.64 13.22
CA ILE A 313 15.24 -0.33 13.80
C ILE A 313 16.75 -0.12 13.80
N ASP A 314 17.54 -1.13 14.17
CA ASP A 314 19.01 -1.01 14.20
C ASP A 314 19.59 -0.83 12.79
N GLN A 315 18.97 -1.43 11.77
CA GLN A 315 19.44 -1.38 10.39
C GLN A 315 19.07 -0.10 9.64
N ALA A 316 17.93 0.53 9.94
CA ALA A 316 17.40 1.65 9.17
C ALA A 316 16.99 2.87 9.99
N GLY A 317 16.89 2.76 11.31
CA GLY A 317 16.43 3.82 12.21
C GLY A 317 17.37 5.01 12.29
N VAL A 318 18.69 4.79 12.24
CA VAL A 318 19.68 5.87 12.38
C VAL A 318 19.53 6.92 11.28
N GLY A 319 19.60 8.19 11.67
CA GLY A 319 19.53 9.34 10.75
C GLY A 319 18.11 9.76 10.35
N GLY A 320 17.06 9.20 10.97
CA GLY A 320 15.67 9.56 10.68
C GLY A 320 15.11 8.88 9.44
N GLY A 321 13.82 9.13 9.20
CA GLY A 321 13.13 8.70 7.99
C GLY A 321 12.75 7.23 7.92
N PHE A 322 12.85 6.50 9.02
CA PHE A 322 12.41 5.12 9.11
C PHE A 322 11.17 4.97 9.99
N LEU A 323 10.18 4.23 9.50
CA LEU A 323 9.02 3.73 10.23
C LEU A 323 9.08 2.21 10.28
N LEU A 324 8.78 1.63 11.44
CA LEU A 324 8.72 0.18 11.59
C LEU A 324 7.44 -0.34 10.95
N GLY A 325 7.56 -1.15 9.89
CA GLY A 325 6.43 -1.73 9.18
C GLY A 325 6.60 -3.22 8.95
N SER A 326 5.52 -3.86 8.49
CA SER A 326 5.56 -5.24 8.01
C SER A 326 6.01 -5.23 6.54
N GLY A 327 6.69 -6.28 6.09
CA GLY A 327 7.16 -6.38 4.70
C GLY A 327 6.04 -6.42 3.66
N CYS A 328 4.82 -6.76 4.07
CA CYS A 328 3.61 -6.75 3.25
C CYS A 328 2.39 -6.67 4.19
N ILE A 329 1.19 -6.93 3.68
CA ILE A 329 -0.04 -7.04 4.47
C ILE A 329 0.14 -8.13 5.54
N VAL A 330 -0.16 -7.78 6.79
CA VAL A 330 -0.18 -8.71 7.92
C VAL A 330 -1.26 -9.76 7.68
N PRO A 331 -0.95 -11.07 7.77
CA PRO A 331 -1.93 -12.11 7.50
C PRO A 331 -3.13 -12.03 8.44
N ARG A 332 -4.33 -12.31 7.92
CA ARG A 332 -5.61 -12.26 8.65
C ARG A 332 -5.58 -12.97 10.00
N TYR A 333 -4.85 -14.09 10.09
CA TYR A 333 -4.78 -14.95 11.25
C TYR A 333 -3.48 -14.83 12.05
N ALA A 334 -2.68 -13.78 11.80
CA ALA A 334 -1.50 -13.53 12.62
C ALA A 334 -1.92 -13.32 14.09
N PRO A 335 -1.25 -13.98 15.07
CA PRO A 335 -1.57 -13.80 16.48
C PRO A 335 -1.47 -12.32 16.88
N LEU A 336 -2.50 -11.81 17.55
CA LEU A 336 -2.52 -10.41 17.97
C LEU A 336 -1.34 -10.04 18.89
N ALA A 337 -0.88 -11.00 19.70
CA ALA A 337 0.30 -10.84 20.55
C ALA A 337 1.58 -10.56 19.75
N ASN A 338 1.72 -11.14 18.56
CA ASN A 338 2.87 -10.90 17.67
C ASN A 338 2.83 -9.47 17.13
N VAL A 339 1.68 -9.03 16.62
CA VAL A 339 1.51 -7.66 16.12
C VAL A 339 1.73 -6.62 17.22
N ARG A 340 1.19 -6.86 18.42
CA ARG A 340 1.44 -6.00 19.59
C ARG A 340 2.92 -5.92 19.95
N ALA A 341 3.62 -7.05 19.94
CA ALA A 341 5.04 -7.10 20.27
C ALA A 341 5.88 -6.23 19.33
N MET A 342 5.53 -6.19 18.04
CA MET A 342 6.16 -5.31 17.04
C MET A 342 5.95 -3.83 17.38
N VAL A 343 4.70 -3.41 17.64
CA VAL A 343 4.37 -2.01 17.95
C VAL A 343 5.03 -1.56 19.26
N GLU A 344 4.96 -2.39 20.30
CA GLU A 344 5.59 -2.11 21.59
C GLU A 344 7.10 -1.88 21.45
N VAL A 345 7.81 -2.61 20.58
CA VAL A 345 9.24 -2.37 20.34
C VAL A 345 9.49 -0.99 19.75
N ALA A 346 8.69 -0.56 18.77
CA ALA A 346 8.80 0.76 18.14
C ALA A 346 8.70 1.91 19.15
N HIS A 347 7.83 1.75 20.15
CA HIS A 347 7.57 2.76 21.18
C HIS A 347 8.42 2.61 22.45
N SER A 348 9.09 1.46 22.65
CA SER A 348 9.80 1.14 23.90
C SER A 348 11.06 1.97 24.18
N ARG A 349 11.57 2.69 23.17
CA ARG A 349 12.84 3.40 23.25
C ARG A 349 12.82 4.68 22.41
N PRO A 350 13.62 5.70 22.78
CA PRO A 350 13.77 6.90 21.98
C PRO A 350 14.21 6.57 20.56
N TYR A 351 13.83 7.42 19.60
CA TYR A 351 14.30 7.28 18.23
C TYR A 351 15.85 7.24 18.18
N PRO A 352 16.47 6.32 17.42
CA PRO A 352 17.93 6.20 17.39
C PRO A 352 18.61 7.52 17.02
N ALA A 353 19.50 8.00 17.88
CA ALA A 353 20.36 9.15 17.59
C ALA A 353 21.45 8.75 16.59
N GLY A 354 21.86 9.71 15.75
CA GLY A 354 22.95 9.57 14.77
C GLY A 354 24.33 9.73 15.35
#